data_AF-A0A8J6MPS8-F1
#
_entry.id   AF-A0A8J6MPS8-F1
#
_cell.length_a   1.000
_cell.length_b   1.000
_cell.length_c   1.000
_cell.angle_alpha   90.00
_cell.angle_beta   90.00
_cell.angle_gamma   90.00
#
_symmetry.space_group_name_H-M   'P 1'
#
loop_
_entity.id
_entity.type
_entity.pdbx_description
1 polymer ?
#
loop_
_entity_poly.entity_id
_entity_poly.type
_entity_poly.pdbx_seq_one_letter_code
_entity_poly.pdbx_strand_id
1 'polypeptide(L)'
;MRKLITIASLLLSNLAMASTLPICSIAGPSSGQSQTILSALTSTPTPAFFIMDVAGKAQFIPPSRAYADILQTPVRSIILNDTEELRFLSQTLAHSNILLVLDGKSSSDFDADKSHKVLSVAKLLDIKVSMLWLGEKKSPKILKAMALQSGGSTFETKDLVQRVDQLCRESVANR
;
A
#
# COMPACT_ATOMS: atom_id res chain seq x y z
N MET A 1 -64.47 -13.29 14.15
CA MET A 1 -63.98 -12.16 13.34
C MET A 1 -62.55 -12.46 12.90
N ARG A 2 -62.33 -12.51 11.58
CA ARG A 2 -61.05 -12.76 10.90
C ARG A 2 -60.05 -11.63 11.21
N LYS A 3 -58.79 -11.97 11.51
CA LYS A 3 -57.63 -11.13 11.16
C LYS A 3 -56.48 -12.02 10.69
N LEU A 4 -56.48 -12.20 9.37
CA LEU A 4 -55.35 -12.59 8.54
C LEU A 4 -55.01 -11.34 7.73
N ILE A 5 -53.76 -11.24 7.25
CA ILE A 5 -53.24 -10.35 6.18
C ILE A 5 -52.17 -9.35 6.67
N THR A 6 -50.91 -9.82 6.53
CA THR A 6 -49.84 -9.19 5.75
C THR A 6 -49.29 -7.83 6.18
N ILE A 7 -48.00 -7.79 6.56
CA ILE A 7 -46.93 -6.99 5.93
C ILE A 7 -45.60 -7.67 6.32
N ALA A 8 -45.18 -8.60 5.48
CA ALA A 8 -43.82 -9.13 5.42
C ALA A 8 -43.20 -8.57 4.13
N SER A 9 -42.82 -7.29 4.15
CA SER A 9 -42.20 -6.60 3.02
C SER A 9 -41.72 -5.23 3.46
N LEU A 10 -40.48 -5.14 3.98
CA LEU A 10 -39.61 -3.97 4.22
C LEU A 10 -38.52 -4.50 5.17
N LEU A 11 -37.27 -4.78 4.83
CA LEU A 11 -36.38 -4.22 3.83
C LEU A 11 -35.35 -5.30 3.41
N LEU A 12 -35.70 -6.09 2.41
CA LEU A 12 -34.73 -6.83 1.59
C LEU A 12 -34.40 -5.93 0.39
N SER A 13 -33.60 -4.91 0.64
CA SER A 13 -33.06 -4.06 -0.41
C SER A 13 -31.77 -3.45 0.11
N ASN A 14 -30.67 -4.16 -0.12
CA ASN A 14 -29.35 -3.61 -0.42
C ASN A 14 -28.46 -4.75 -0.93
N LEU A 15 -28.85 -5.33 -2.06
CA LEU A 15 -27.90 -6.02 -2.93
C LEU A 15 -27.34 -4.97 -3.89
N ALA A 16 -26.01 -4.89 -3.89
CA ALA A 16 -25.14 -4.28 -4.89
C ALA A 16 -25.18 -2.74 -5.02
N MET A 17 -24.23 -2.09 -4.35
CA MET A 17 -23.33 -1.17 -5.05
C MET A 17 -21.88 -1.48 -4.65
N ALA A 18 -21.23 -2.22 -5.54
CA ALA A 18 -19.81 -2.46 -5.53
C ALA A 18 -19.08 -1.22 -6.08
N SER A 19 -18.62 -0.34 -5.20
CA SER A 19 -17.59 0.67 -5.52
C SER A 19 -16.94 1.23 -4.25
N THR A 20 -16.83 0.42 -3.20
CA THR A 20 -16.05 0.81 -2.01
C THR A 20 -14.63 0.33 -2.20
N LEU A 21 -13.65 1.24 -2.07
CA LEU A 21 -12.26 0.83 -1.88
C LEU A 21 -12.25 -0.14 -0.68
N PRO A 22 -11.74 -1.36 -0.84
CA PRO A 22 -11.87 -2.45 0.15
C PRO A 22 -11.15 -2.16 1.48
N ILE A 23 -10.50 -1.01 1.60
CA ILE A 23 -9.77 -0.57 2.79
C ILE A 23 -10.73 -0.23 3.94
N CYS A 24 -12.00 0.10 3.65
CA CYS A 24 -12.92 0.69 4.64
C CYS A 24 -14.39 0.22 4.55
N SER A 25 -14.73 -0.90 3.88
CA SER A 25 -16.12 -1.35 3.70
C SER A 25 -16.79 -1.81 5.02
N ILE A 26 -17.55 -0.91 5.63
CA ILE A 26 -18.29 -1.12 6.90
C ILE A 26 -19.62 -1.84 6.70
N ALA A 27 -19.72 -3.02 7.33
CA ALA A 27 -20.86 -3.50 8.13
C ALA A 27 -20.33 -4.58 9.11
N GLY A 28 -20.03 -4.21 10.37
CA GLY A 28 -19.32 -5.08 11.35
C GLY A 28 -17.89 -4.58 11.65
N PRO A 29 -17.11 -5.20 12.57
CA PRO A 29 -16.00 -4.62 13.37
C PRO A 29 -14.84 -4.07 12.52
N SER A 30 -15.05 -2.89 11.93
CA SER A 30 -14.28 -2.35 10.82
C SER A 30 -13.00 -1.62 11.25
N SER A 31 -12.85 -1.25 12.53
CA SER A 31 -11.57 -0.79 13.05
C SER A 31 -10.50 -1.88 12.97
N GLY A 32 -10.89 -3.15 13.09
CA GLY A 32 -9.98 -4.29 13.04
C GLY A 32 -9.36 -4.51 11.65
N GLN A 33 -10.10 -4.31 10.56
CA GLN A 33 -9.59 -4.55 9.21
C GLN A 33 -8.61 -3.47 8.77
N SER A 34 -8.90 -2.18 8.97
CA SER A 34 -7.95 -1.10 8.63
C SER A 34 -6.68 -1.19 9.48
N GLN A 35 -6.79 -1.57 10.76
CA GLN A 35 -5.63 -1.87 11.61
C GLN A 35 -4.85 -3.10 11.13
N THR A 36 -5.53 -4.14 10.66
CA THR A 36 -4.89 -5.33 10.09
C THR A 36 -4.14 -4.99 8.80
N ILE A 37 -4.73 -4.19 7.91
CA ILE A 37 -4.10 -3.71 6.69
C ILE A 37 -2.86 -2.87 7.02
N LEU A 38 -2.99 -1.89 7.92
CA LEU A 38 -1.86 -1.08 8.36
C LEU A 38 -0.77 -1.96 8.99
N SER A 39 -1.13 -2.86 9.89
CA SER A 39 -0.19 -3.79 10.53
C SER A 39 0.57 -4.60 9.48
N ALA A 40 -0.12 -5.15 8.48
CA ALA A 40 0.49 -5.95 7.43
C ALA A 40 1.31 -5.12 6.43
N LEU A 41 0.93 -3.87 6.14
CA LEU A 41 1.72 -2.96 5.31
C LEU A 41 2.93 -2.36 6.05
N THR A 42 2.93 -2.40 7.38
CA THR A 42 4.08 -1.97 8.20
C THR A 42 4.98 -3.13 8.63
N SER A 43 4.60 -4.38 8.35
CA SER A 43 5.40 -5.54 8.70
C SER A 43 6.60 -5.68 7.75
N THR A 44 7.78 -5.97 8.30
CA THR A 44 8.99 -6.28 7.56
C THR A 44 9.45 -7.72 7.84
N PRO A 45 9.65 -8.57 6.80
CA PRO A 45 9.40 -8.32 5.38
C PRO A 45 7.91 -8.15 5.06
N THR A 46 7.60 -7.50 3.94
CA THR A 46 6.22 -7.36 3.47
C THR A 46 5.72 -8.74 3.03
N PRO A 47 4.55 -9.20 3.51
CA PRO A 47 4.06 -10.53 3.17
C PRO A 47 3.62 -10.58 1.70
N ALA A 48 3.64 -11.76 1.09
CA ALA A 48 3.37 -11.92 -0.34
C ALA A 48 1.92 -11.57 -0.75
N PHE A 49 0.97 -11.72 0.18
CA PHE A 49 -0.45 -11.39 -0.02
C PHE A 49 -1.12 -11.07 1.30
N PHE A 50 -2.21 -10.31 1.23
CA PHE A 50 -3.13 -10.08 2.34
C PHE A 50 -4.47 -10.73 2.05
N ILE A 51 -5.19 -11.14 3.10
CA ILE A 51 -6.58 -11.59 2.98
C ILE A 51 -7.47 -10.42 3.39
N MET A 52 -8.30 -9.94 2.46
CA MET A 52 -9.28 -8.89 2.74
C MET A 52 -10.69 -9.38 2.43
N ASP A 53 -11.65 -8.97 3.25
CA ASP A 53 -13.06 -9.19 2.93
C ASP A 53 -13.52 -8.11 1.95
N VAL A 54 -13.87 -8.52 0.74
CA VAL A 54 -14.39 -7.65 -0.30
C VAL A 54 -15.78 -8.15 -0.69
N ALA A 55 -16.79 -7.42 -0.25
CA ALA A 55 -18.21 -7.72 -0.50
C ALA A 55 -18.65 -9.10 0.03
N GLY A 56 -18.23 -9.47 1.24
CA GLY A 56 -18.62 -10.72 1.92
C GLY A 56 -17.83 -11.94 1.43
N LYS A 57 -16.66 -11.72 0.84
CA LYS A 57 -15.77 -12.77 0.32
C LYS A 57 -14.32 -12.44 0.67
N ALA A 58 -13.63 -13.41 1.26
CA ALA A 58 -12.19 -13.34 1.46
C ALA A 58 -11.47 -13.38 0.10
N GLN A 59 -10.67 -12.35 -0.19
CA GLN A 59 -9.87 -12.24 -1.40
C GLN A 59 -8.39 -12.06 -1.06
N PHE A 60 -7.52 -12.69 -1.84
CA PHE A 60 -6.08 -12.49 -1.78
C PHE A 60 -5.70 -11.24 -2.56
N ILE A 61 -5.07 -10.27 -1.89
CA ILE A 61 -4.69 -9.01 -2.49
C ILE A 61 -3.17 -8.83 -2.41
N PRO A 62 -2.50 -8.56 -3.54
CA PRO A 62 -1.06 -8.34 -3.55
C PRO A 62 -0.71 -6.99 -2.90
N PRO A 63 0.42 -6.89 -2.19
CA PRO A 63 0.79 -5.66 -1.50
C PRO A 63 0.98 -4.45 -2.41
N SER A 64 1.47 -4.66 -3.63
CA SER A 64 1.61 -3.59 -4.61
C SER A 64 0.28 -2.89 -4.91
N ARG A 65 -0.82 -3.65 -4.95
CA ARG A 65 -2.16 -3.10 -5.14
C ARG A 65 -2.64 -2.36 -3.90
N ALA A 66 -2.42 -2.91 -2.70
CA ALA A 66 -2.79 -2.24 -1.45
C ALA A 66 -2.05 -0.91 -1.27
N TYR A 67 -0.73 -0.87 -1.55
CA TYR A 67 0.02 0.38 -1.55
C TYR A 67 -0.41 1.32 -2.67
N ALA A 68 -0.75 0.82 -3.85
CA ALA A 68 -1.26 1.67 -4.93
C ALA A 68 -2.57 2.36 -4.53
N ASP A 69 -3.49 1.62 -3.90
CA ASP A 69 -4.76 2.16 -3.46
C ASP A 69 -4.59 3.20 -2.34
N ILE A 70 -3.61 3.03 -1.44
CA ILE A 70 -3.38 3.93 -0.30
C ILE A 70 -2.44 5.09 -0.64
N LEU A 71 -1.31 4.79 -1.27
CA LEU A 71 -0.22 5.73 -1.52
C LEU A 71 -0.24 6.32 -2.93
N GLN A 72 -1.16 5.89 -3.78
CA GLN A 72 -1.25 6.28 -5.20
C GLN A 72 0.03 5.95 -5.98
N THR A 73 0.72 4.89 -5.56
CA THR A 73 1.84 4.34 -6.32
C THR A 73 1.34 3.52 -7.51
N PRO A 74 2.19 3.24 -8.50
CA PRO A 74 1.81 2.38 -9.62
C PRO A 74 1.42 0.97 -9.14
N VAL A 75 0.28 0.45 -9.60
CA VAL A 75 -0.27 -0.87 -9.21
C VAL A 75 0.71 -2.03 -9.45
N ARG A 76 1.59 -1.90 -10.45
CA ARG A 76 2.59 -2.91 -10.83
C ARG A 76 3.97 -2.66 -10.23
N SER A 77 4.03 -1.98 -9.08
CA SER A 77 5.30 -1.74 -8.39
C SER A 77 5.88 -3.05 -7.83
N ILE A 78 7.18 -3.27 -8.03
CA ILE A 78 7.93 -4.35 -7.39
C ILE A 78 8.27 -3.90 -5.97
N ILE A 79 7.90 -4.70 -4.98
CA ILE A 79 8.18 -4.40 -3.57
C ILE A 79 9.54 -5.01 -3.20
N LEU A 80 10.45 -4.19 -2.69
CA LEU A 80 11.70 -4.66 -2.09
C LEU A 80 11.75 -4.20 -0.64
N ASN A 81 12.27 -5.04 0.26
CA ASN A 81 12.31 -4.77 1.70
C ASN A 81 13.72 -4.48 2.23
N ASP A 82 14.73 -4.68 1.39
CA ASP A 82 16.12 -4.40 1.69
C ASP A 82 16.77 -3.55 0.59
N THR A 83 17.64 -2.64 0.98
CA THR A 83 18.45 -1.86 0.06
C THR A 83 19.48 -2.71 -0.69
N GLU A 84 19.91 -3.85 -0.14
CA GLU A 84 20.80 -4.79 -0.83
C GLU A 84 20.13 -5.42 -2.05
N GLU A 85 18.80 -5.53 -2.09
CA GLU A 85 18.09 -6.08 -3.25
C GLU A 85 18.22 -5.19 -4.50
N LEU A 86 18.53 -3.90 -4.32
CA LEU A 86 18.79 -2.96 -5.42
C LEU A 86 20.05 -3.32 -6.21
N ARG A 87 20.93 -4.17 -5.70
CA ARG A 87 22.08 -4.66 -6.49
C ARG A 87 21.65 -5.60 -7.62
N PHE A 88 20.42 -6.13 -7.56
CA PHE A 88 19.85 -7.03 -8.56
C PHE A 88 18.97 -6.31 -9.59
N LEU A 89 19.06 -4.98 -9.69
CA LEU A 89 18.43 -4.23 -10.79
C LEU A 89 19.04 -4.65 -12.12
N SER A 90 18.38 -5.62 -12.77
CA SER A 90 18.78 -6.16 -14.06
C SER A 90 17.99 -5.52 -15.20
N GLN A 91 18.44 -5.74 -16.44
CA GLN A 91 17.75 -5.27 -17.65
C GLN A 91 16.30 -5.76 -17.75
N THR A 92 15.95 -6.87 -17.10
CA THR A 92 14.57 -7.38 -17.08
C THR A 92 13.59 -6.46 -16.34
N LEU A 93 14.10 -5.49 -15.58
CA LEU A 93 13.32 -4.52 -14.85
C LEU A 93 13.21 -3.16 -15.56
N ALA A 94 13.64 -3.03 -16.81
CA ALA A 94 13.53 -1.77 -17.55
C ALA A 94 12.08 -1.23 -17.58
N HIS A 95 11.92 0.09 -17.45
CA HIS A 95 10.62 0.79 -17.38
C HIS A 95 9.72 0.40 -16.20
N SER A 96 10.26 -0.31 -15.20
CA SER A 96 9.50 -0.74 -14.04
C SER A 96 9.40 0.34 -12.96
N ASN A 97 8.46 0.14 -12.03
CA ASN A 97 8.35 0.94 -10.82
C ASN A 97 8.72 0.04 -9.65
N ILE A 98 9.54 0.57 -8.74
CA ILE A 98 9.98 -0.14 -7.54
C ILE A 98 9.50 0.66 -6.33
N LEU A 99 8.95 -0.03 -5.35
CA LEU A 99 8.64 0.54 -4.04
C LEU A 99 9.53 -0.12 -2.99
N LEU A 100 10.49 0.64 -2.49
CA LEU A 100 11.34 0.26 -1.37
C LEU A 100 10.58 0.45 -0.07
N VAL A 101 10.25 -0.63 0.63
CA VAL A 101 9.59 -0.60 1.94
C VAL A 101 10.64 -0.94 2.99
N LEU A 102 11.26 0.09 3.56
CA LEU A 102 12.44 -0.03 4.41
C LEU A 102 12.11 0.36 5.85
N ASP A 103 12.74 -0.31 6.81
CA ASP A 103 12.73 0.10 8.21
C ASP A 103 14.11 0.62 8.66
N GLY A 104 14.19 1.05 9.93
CA GLY A 104 15.43 1.56 10.52
C GLY A 104 16.59 0.56 10.59
N LYS A 105 16.39 -0.73 10.30
CA LYS A 105 17.43 -1.77 10.23
C LYS A 105 17.86 -2.01 8.78
N SER A 106 16.94 -1.96 7.81
CA SER A 106 17.19 -2.21 6.38
C SER A 106 18.08 -1.17 5.67
N SER A 107 18.53 -0.11 6.37
CA SER A 107 19.26 1.01 5.76
C SER A 107 20.67 1.24 6.29
N SER A 108 21.18 0.38 7.19
CA SER A 108 22.45 0.66 7.89
C SER A 108 23.65 0.77 6.94
N ASP A 109 23.60 0.06 5.82
CA ASP A 109 24.75 -0.15 4.94
C ASP A 109 24.61 0.56 3.58
N PHE A 110 23.60 1.43 3.42
CA PHE A 110 23.37 2.15 2.17
C PHE A 110 24.10 3.49 2.15
N ASP A 111 25.25 3.52 1.46
CA ASP A 111 26.13 4.68 1.34
C ASP A 111 25.91 5.49 0.04
N ALA A 112 26.71 6.55 -0.12
CA ALA A 112 26.64 7.43 -1.28
C ALA A 112 27.07 6.72 -2.59
N ASP A 113 28.03 5.81 -2.52
CA ASP A 113 28.57 5.12 -3.69
C ASP A 113 27.57 4.10 -4.24
N LYS A 114 26.93 3.34 -3.35
CA LYS A 114 25.82 2.44 -3.67
C LYS A 114 24.65 3.22 -4.25
N SER A 115 24.29 4.33 -3.62
CA SER A 115 23.23 5.24 -4.10
C SER A 115 23.50 5.71 -5.54
N HIS A 116 24.72 6.16 -5.82
CA HIS A 116 25.11 6.63 -7.14
C HIS A 116 25.02 5.52 -8.20
N LYS A 117 25.49 4.31 -7.88
CA LYS A 117 25.41 3.14 -8.77
C LYS A 117 23.97 2.77 -9.09
N VAL A 118 23.14 2.63 -8.06
CA VAL A 118 21.70 2.33 -8.21
C VAL A 118 21.02 3.39 -9.05
N LEU A 119 21.26 4.68 -8.76
CA LEU A 119 20.65 5.78 -9.49
C LEU A 119 21.08 5.79 -10.96
N SER A 120 22.35 5.50 -11.24
CA SER A 120 22.86 5.43 -12.62
C SER A 120 22.16 4.34 -13.42
N VAL A 121 22.03 3.14 -12.83
CA VAL A 121 21.31 2.02 -13.46
C VAL A 121 19.83 2.35 -13.61
N ALA A 122 19.20 2.93 -12.59
CA ALA A 122 17.80 3.30 -12.62
C ALA A 122 17.49 4.31 -13.73
N LYS A 123 18.34 5.34 -13.91
CA LYS A 123 18.19 6.30 -15.01
C LYS A 123 18.42 5.67 -16.37
N LEU A 124 19.42 4.81 -16.50
CA LEU A 124 19.72 4.13 -17.76
C LEU A 124 18.58 3.21 -18.23
N LEU A 125 17.93 2.53 -17.29
CA LEU A 125 16.86 1.59 -17.54
C LEU A 125 15.46 2.18 -17.36
N ASP A 126 15.35 3.49 -17.12
CA ASP A 126 14.08 4.19 -16.85
C ASP A 126 13.26 3.54 -15.73
N ILE A 127 13.93 3.14 -14.64
CA ILE A 127 13.32 2.55 -13.45
C ILE A 127 13.03 3.67 -12.46
N LYS A 128 11.76 3.76 -12.04
CA LYS A 128 11.34 4.71 -11.00
C LYS A 128 11.37 4.03 -9.64
N VAL A 129 12.21 4.55 -8.74
CA VAL A 129 12.35 4.02 -7.38
C VAL A 129 11.62 4.95 -6.42
N SER A 130 10.50 4.47 -5.89
CA SER A 130 9.79 5.10 -4.78
C SER A 130 10.21 4.47 -3.46
N MET A 131 10.10 5.21 -2.37
CA MET A 131 10.49 4.77 -1.03
C MET A 131 9.35 4.99 -0.04
N LEU A 132 9.04 3.98 0.76
CA LEU A 132 8.25 4.06 1.98
C LEU A 132 9.17 3.75 3.16
N TRP A 133 9.31 4.71 4.07
CA TRP A 133 10.09 4.56 5.29
C TRP A 133 9.20 4.19 6.48
N LEU A 134 9.52 3.06 7.11
CA LEU A 134 8.82 2.49 8.25
C LEU A 134 9.58 2.79 9.56
N GLY A 135 8.93 3.52 10.46
CA GLY A 135 9.43 3.81 11.80
C GLY A 135 9.42 5.30 12.16
N GLU A 136 9.80 5.57 13.41
CA GLU A 136 9.75 6.92 13.99
C GLU A 136 11.00 7.76 13.67
N LYS A 137 12.11 7.10 13.35
CA LYS A 137 13.35 7.78 12.97
C LYS A 137 13.18 8.44 11.62
N LYS A 138 13.86 9.57 11.41
CA LYS A 138 13.90 10.22 10.10
C LYS A 138 14.57 9.30 9.07
N SER A 139 13.95 9.17 7.91
CA SER A 139 14.55 8.41 6.81
C SER A 139 15.91 9.00 6.40
N PRO A 140 16.86 8.18 5.92
CA PRO A 140 18.15 8.66 5.41
C PRO A 140 17.99 9.61 4.22
N LYS A 141 18.75 10.73 4.25
CA LYS A 141 18.71 11.75 3.19
C LYS A 141 19.17 11.21 1.83
N ILE A 142 20.17 10.32 1.84
CA ILE A 142 20.71 9.69 0.62
C ILE A 142 19.64 8.87 -0.10
N LEU A 143 18.89 8.04 0.63
CA LEU A 143 17.82 7.22 0.06
C LEU A 143 16.67 8.09 -0.50
N LYS A 144 16.27 9.13 0.24
CA LYS A 144 15.29 10.11 -0.26
C LYS A 144 15.74 10.76 -1.57
N ALA A 145 16.98 11.23 -1.60
CA ALA A 145 17.53 11.89 -2.77
C ALA A 145 17.59 10.95 -3.97
N MET A 146 17.98 9.69 -3.77
CA MET A 146 18.01 8.67 -4.82
C MET A 146 16.61 8.39 -5.37
N ALA A 147 15.63 8.16 -4.49
CA ALA A 147 14.25 7.90 -4.89
C ALA A 147 13.68 9.06 -5.74
N LEU A 148 13.83 10.31 -5.27
CA LEU A 148 13.39 11.49 -6.01
C LEU A 148 14.12 11.67 -7.34
N GLN A 149 15.44 11.47 -7.37
CA GLN A 149 16.24 11.62 -8.59
C GLN A 149 15.99 10.52 -9.63
N SER A 150 15.45 9.37 -9.22
CA SER A 150 14.98 8.32 -10.13
C SER A 150 13.60 8.63 -10.75
N GLY A 151 12.94 9.72 -10.34
CA GLY A 151 11.58 10.07 -10.75
C GLY A 151 10.49 9.36 -9.95
N GLY A 152 10.83 8.74 -8.82
CA GLY A 152 9.88 8.15 -7.88
C GLY A 152 9.40 9.13 -6.80
N SER A 153 8.70 8.59 -5.80
CA SER A 153 8.15 9.35 -4.67
C SER A 153 8.67 8.85 -3.33
N THR A 154 8.63 9.68 -2.30
CA THR A 154 9.03 9.30 -0.94
C THR A 154 7.85 9.45 0.02
N PHE A 155 7.64 8.45 0.85
CA PHE A 155 6.59 8.36 1.85
C PHE A 155 7.19 7.99 3.20
N GLU A 156 6.59 8.52 4.25
CA GLU A 156 6.87 8.15 5.64
C GLU A 156 5.70 7.33 6.19
N THR A 157 5.94 6.63 7.31
CA THR A 157 4.89 5.88 8.01
C THR A 157 3.68 6.75 8.34
N LYS A 158 3.92 8.00 8.75
CA LYS A 158 2.85 8.97 9.04
C LYS A 158 1.97 9.27 7.82
N ASP A 159 2.55 9.27 6.61
CA ASP A 159 1.82 9.57 5.38
C ASP A 159 0.91 8.39 5.03
N LEU A 160 1.38 7.15 5.27
CA LEU A 160 0.58 5.95 5.14
C LEU A 160 -0.62 5.97 6.08
N VAL A 161 -0.40 6.23 7.38
CA VAL A 161 -1.47 6.29 8.39
C VAL A 161 -2.48 7.39 8.03
N GLN A 162 -2.02 8.59 7.70
CA GLN A 162 -2.90 9.70 7.33
C GLN A 162 -3.76 9.40 6.09
N ARG A 163 -3.19 8.73 5.08
CA ARG A 163 -3.91 8.37 3.86
C ARG A 163 -4.95 7.29 4.10
N VAL A 164 -4.65 6.28 4.93
CA VAL A 164 -5.66 5.29 5.34
C VAL A 164 -6.80 5.96 6.10
N ASP A 165 -6.48 6.83 7.05
CA ASP A 165 -7.49 7.58 7.82
C ASP A 165 -8.37 8.45 6.91
N GLN A 166 -7.77 9.11 5.91
CA GLN A 166 -8.49 9.93 4.95
C GLN A 166 -9.43 9.08 4.08
N LEU A 167 -8.93 8.00 3.49
CA LEU A 167 -9.74 7.10 2.65
C LEU A 167 -10.91 6.50 3.43
N CYS A 168 -10.73 6.22 4.72
CA CYS A 168 -11.82 5.74 5.56
C CYS A 168 -12.84 6.82 5.91
N ARG A 169 -12.42 8.06 6.15
CA ARG A 169 -13.37 9.18 6.30
C ARG A 169 -14.19 9.41 5.04
N GLU A 170 -13.54 9.43 3.87
CA GLU A 170 -14.21 9.62 2.57
C GLU A 170 -15.19 8.47 2.26
N SER A 171 -14.83 7.23 2.59
CA SER A 171 -15.73 6.07 2.42
C SER A 171 -16.94 6.08 3.36
N VAL A 172 -16.86 6.78 4.50
CA VAL A 172 -18.00 6.96 5.42
C VAL A 172 -18.86 8.14 4.97
N ALA A 173 -18.26 9.24 4.53
CA ALA A 173 -18.96 10.45 4.11
C ALA A 173 -19.73 10.28 2.79
N ASN A 174 -19.29 9.38 1.91
CA ASN A 174 -19.99 9.01 0.67
C ASN A 174 -21.08 7.94 0.88
N ARG A 175 -21.56 7.73 2.11
CA ARG A 175 -22.72 6.91 2.46
C ARG A 175 -23.90 7.79 2.82
#